data_AF-A0A6J4H9G9-F1
#
_entry.id   AF-A0A6J4H9G9-F1
#
_cell.length_a   1.000
_cell.length_b   1.000
_cell.length_c   1.000
_cell.angle_alpha   90.00
_cell.angle_beta   90.00
_cell.angle_gamma   90.00
#
_symmetry.space_group_name_H-M   'P 1'
#
loop_
_entity.id
_entity.type
_entity.pdbx_description
1 polymer ?
#
loop_
_entity_poly.entity_id
_entity_poly.type
_entity_poly.pdbx_seq_one_letter_code
_entity_poly.pdbx_strand_id
1 'polypeptide(L)'
;GTSEATAVTSGLVALLLQAHPTWTPDQVKQALTSTASPLAYAPLNAAGHGRTQLLEALDADPGPALRQTLNATGLGSLELSRGDAHVATDCGLIVGEVDVMCQPWDVDAFVGGTWTGGTWTGGTWTGGTWTGGTWTGGTWTGGTWTGGTWTGGTWTGGTWTGGTWTGGTWTGAWTEVSARPDHRRGRIQTQTAFWGDHPKRGRPVAGESTAP
;
A
#
# COMPACT_ATOMS: atom_id res chain seq x y z
N GLY A 1 -22.95 -5.28 -5.64
CA GLY A 1 -22.25 -4.01 -5.49
C GLY A 1 -21.04 -3.94 -6.41
N THR A 2 -20.22 -2.90 -6.28
CA THR A 2 -18.97 -2.76 -7.05
C THR A 2 -17.93 -3.82 -6.65
N SER A 3 -17.97 -4.31 -5.41
CA SER A 3 -17.10 -5.39 -4.92
C SER A 3 -17.20 -6.68 -5.74
N GLU A 4 -18.40 -7.05 -6.16
CA GLU A 4 -18.65 -8.25 -6.96
C GLU A 4 -18.17 -8.07 -8.41
N ALA A 5 -18.33 -6.86 -8.97
CA ALA A 5 -17.76 -6.52 -10.27
C ALA A 5 -16.22 -6.58 -10.26
N THR A 6 -15.60 -6.12 -9.16
CA THR A 6 -14.16 -6.26 -8.95
C THR A 6 -13.75 -7.74 -8.88
N ALA A 7 -14.48 -8.57 -8.12
CA ALA A 7 -14.20 -10.00 -8.03
C ALA A 7 -14.29 -10.70 -9.39
N VAL A 8 -15.31 -10.40 -10.20
CA VAL A 8 -15.45 -10.91 -11.57
C VAL A 8 -14.25 -10.49 -12.41
N THR A 9 -13.88 -9.20 -12.38
CA THR A 9 -12.74 -8.68 -13.16
C THR A 9 -11.43 -9.36 -12.77
N SER A 10 -11.19 -9.60 -11.47
CA SER A 10 -10.04 -10.36 -10.99
C SER A 10 -10.00 -11.79 -11.53
N GLY A 11 -11.16 -12.46 -11.62
CA GLY A 11 -11.26 -13.78 -12.25
C GLY A 11 -10.93 -13.76 -13.75
N LEU A 12 -11.36 -12.73 -14.47
CA LEU A 12 -11.01 -12.54 -15.89
C LEU A 12 -9.50 -12.32 -16.07
N VAL A 13 -8.88 -11.51 -15.21
CA VAL A 13 -7.43 -11.30 -15.21
C VAL A 13 -6.68 -12.60 -14.97
N ALA A 14 -7.15 -13.46 -14.06
CA ALA A 14 -6.55 -14.77 -13.82
C ALA A 14 -6.61 -15.65 -15.08
N LEU A 15 -7.73 -15.65 -15.81
CA LEU A 15 -7.86 -16.37 -17.08
C LEU A 15 -6.95 -15.79 -18.18
N LEU A 16 -6.85 -14.46 -18.27
CA LEU A 16 -5.92 -13.82 -19.22
C LEU A 16 -4.48 -14.17 -18.92
N LEU A 17 -4.05 -14.14 -17.66
CA LEU A 17 -2.68 -14.52 -17.27
C LEU A 17 -2.43 -16.02 -17.40
N GLN A 18 -3.46 -16.87 -17.31
CA GLN A 18 -3.35 -18.29 -17.61
C GLN A 18 -3.10 -18.53 -19.10
N ALA A 19 -3.75 -17.78 -19.99
CA ALA A 19 -3.57 -17.87 -21.44
C ALA A 19 -2.30 -17.14 -21.94
N HIS A 20 -1.95 -16.03 -21.29
CA HIS A 20 -0.84 -15.15 -21.65
C HIS A 20 0.10 -14.90 -20.45
N PRO A 21 0.92 -15.90 -20.05
CA PRO A 21 1.71 -15.83 -18.81
C PRO A 21 2.78 -14.75 -18.77
N THR A 22 3.14 -14.18 -19.93
CA THR A 22 4.20 -13.16 -20.06
C THR A 22 3.67 -11.74 -20.13
N TRP A 23 2.35 -11.53 -20.15
CA TRP A 23 1.78 -10.19 -20.21
C TRP A 23 2.06 -9.41 -18.92
N THR A 24 2.46 -8.15 -19.08
CA THR A 24 2.60 -7.23 -17.94
C THR A 24 1.23 -6.76 -17.44
N PRO A 25 1.14 -6.25 -16.19
CA PRO A 25 -0.12 -5.67 -15.70
C PRO A 25 -0.68 -4.56 -16.61
N ASP A 26 0.19 -3.78 -17.25
CA ASP A 26 -0.22 -2.73 -18.20
C ASP A 26 -0.77 -3.32 -19.50
N GLN A 27 -0.19 -4.41 -20.01
CA GLN A 27 -0.71 -5.13 -21.17
C GLN A 27 -2.06 -5.79 -20.89
N VAL A 28 -2.23 -6.41 -19.72
CA VAL A 28 -3.53 -6.96 -19.29
C VAL A 28 -4.57 -5.86 -19.20
N LYS A 29 -4.22 -4.72 -18.60
CA LYS A 29 -5.11 -3.55 -18.50
C LYS A 29 -5.49 -3.07 -19.90
N GLN A 30 -4.53 -2.91 -20.80
CA GLN A 30 -4.75 -2.49 -22.19
C GLN A 30 -5.69 -3.43 -22.94
N ALA A 31 -5.47 -4.75 -22.85
CA ALA A 31 -6.33 -5.75 -23.48
C ALA A 31 -7.78 -5.64 -22.95
N LEU A 32 -7.96 -5.51 -21.64
CA LEU A 32 -9.29 -5.40 -21.03
C LEU A 32 -10.02 -4.11 -21.38
N THR A 33 -9.33 -2.96 -21.39
CA THR A 33 -9.97 -1.66 -21.60
C THR A 33 -10.22 -1.36 -23.08
N SER A 34 -9.33 -1.82 -23.98
CA SER A 34 -9.47 -1.59 -25.43
C SER A 34 -10.54 -2.45 -26.09
N THR A 35 -10.86 -3.60 -25.49
CA THR A 35 -11.90 -4.53 -25.97
C THR A 35 -13.21 -4.42 -25.20
N ALA A 36 -13.29 -3.55 -24.20
CA ALA A 36 -14.51 -3.37 -23.43
C ALA A 36 -15.65 -2.83 -24.29
N SER A 37 -16.86 -3.35 -24.07
CA SER A 37 -18.07 -2.87 -24.72
C SER A 37 -18.64 -1.69 -23.94
N PRO A 38 -18.81 -0.51 -24.56
CA PRO A 38 -19.44 0.63 -23.91
C PRO A 38 -20.85 0.31 -23.42
N LEU A 39 -21.24 0.90 -22.29
CA LEU A 39 -22.59 0.79 -21.75
C LEU A 39 -23.41 2.00 -22.21
N ALA A 40 -24.42 1.77 -23.05
CA ALA A 40 -25.17 2.82 -23.75
C ALA A 40 -25.84 3.88 -22.84
N TYR A 41 -26.05 3.58 -21.57
CA TYR A 41 -26.76 4.45 -20.62
C TYR A 41 -25.96 4.77 -19.36
N ALA A 42 -24.66 4.48 -19.34
CA ALA A 42 -23.81 4.77 -18.20
C ALA A 42 -22.81 5.89 -18.56
N PRO A 43 -22.69 6.94 -17.74
CA PRO A 43 -21.69 7.97 -17.97
C PRO A 43 -20.28 7.40 -17.79
N LEU A 44 -19.29 8.02 -18.45
CA LEU A 44 -17.90 7.55 -18.46
C LEU A 44 -17.29 7.46 -17.05
N ASN A 45 -17.64 8.39 -16.17
CA ASN A 45 -17.20 8.40 -14.77
C ASN A 45 -17.75 7.22 -13.95
N ALA A 46 -18.83 6.55 -14.40
CA ALA A 46 -19.42 5.39 -13.74
C ALA A 46 -19.01 4.06 -14.37
N ALA A 47 -18.87 4.00 -15.70
CA ALA A 47 -18.61 2.76 -16.43
C ALA A 47 -17.18 2.61 -16.96
N GLY A 48 -16.37 3.68 -16.94
CA GLY A 48 -15.06 3.70 -17.58
C GLY A 48 -15.15 3.33 -19.05
N HIS A 49 -14.36 2.34 -19.47
CA HIS A 49 -14.38 1.79 -20.83
C HIS A 49 -15.58 0.85 -21.11
N GLY A 50 -16.42 0.58 -20.11
CA GLY A 50 -17.60 -0.27 -20.23
C GLY A 50 -17.39 -1.67 -19.68
N ARG A 51 -18.22 -2.62 -20.16
CA ARG A 51 -18.22 -4.01 -19.70
C ARG A 51 -17.08 -4.77 -20.36
N THR A 52 -16.30 -5.51 -19.57
CA THR A 52 -15.24 -6.38 -20.06
C THR A 52 -15.77 -7.48 -21.00
N GLN A 53 -15.01 -7.75 -22.07
CA GLN A 53 -15.33 -8.77 -23.07
C GLN A 53 -14.20 -9.81 -23.09
N LEU A 54 -14.31 -10.86 -22.26
CA LEU A 54 -13.21 -11.82 -22.06
C LEU A 54 -12.70 -12.44 -23.37
N LEU A 55 -13.61 -12.85 -24.26
CA LEU A 55 -13.24 -13.51 -25.50
C LEU A 55 -12.43 -12.57 -26.41
N GLU A 56 -12.84 -11.31 -26.53
CA GLU A 56 -12.09 -10.31 -27.30
C GLU A 56 -10.75 -9.99 -26.64
N ALA A 57 -10.70 -9.90 -25.31
CA ALA A 57 -9.48 -9.64 -24.57
C ALA A 57 -8.45 -10.79 -24.65
N LEU A 58 -8.91 -12.03 -24.81
CA LEU A 58 -8.03 -13.20 -24.99
C LEU A 58 -7.30 -13.16 -26.35
N ASP A 59 -7.97 -12.67 -27.39
CA ASP A 59 -7.41 -12.57 -28.75
C ASP A 59 -6.73 -11.21 -29.03
N ALA A 60 -6.74 -10.31 -28.05
CA ALA A 60 -6.16 -8.98 -28.20
C ALA A 60 -4.63 -9.02 -28.32
N ASP A 61 -4.08 -8.15 -29.17
CA ASP A 61 -2.66 -7.77 -29.12
C ASP A 61 -2.53 -6.44 -28.36
N PRO A 62 -2.14 -6.45 -27.07
CA PRO A 62 -1.99 -5.23 -26.29
C PRO A 62 -0.76 -4.39 -26.70
N GLY A 63 0.11 -4.91 -27.58
CA GLY A 63 1.33 -4.24 -28.02
C GLY A 63 2.26 -3.83 -26.85
N PRO A 64 3.13 -2.84 -27.06
CA PRO A 64 3.87 -2.21 -25.98
C PRO A 64 2.92 -1.28 -25.20
N ALA A 65 2.21 -1.84 -24.22
CA ALA A 65 1.33 -1.05 -23.36
C ALA A 65 2.13 0.04 -22.62
N LEU A 66 1.55 1.24 -22.55
CA LEU A 66 2.14 2.36 -21.84
C LEU A 66 2.30 2.01 -20.37
N ARG A 67 3.54 2.03 -19.88
CA ARG A 67 3.81 1.78 -18.47
C ARG A 67 3.19 2.89 -17.63
N GLN A 68 2.41 2.54 -16.63
CA GLN A 68 1.99 3.51 -15.63
C GLN A 68 3.22 3.89 -14.78
N THR A 69 3.80 5.06 -15.04
CA THR A 69 5.07 5.50 -14.42
C THR A 69 4.90 6.31 -13.15
N LEU A 70 3.68 6.77 -12.85
CA LEU A 70 3.41 7.58 -11.68
C LEU A 70 3.07 6.68 -10.49
N ASN A 71 3.95 6.66 -9.49
CA ASN A 71 3.61 6.13 -8.19
C ASN A 71 2.63 7.09 -7.50
N ALA A 72 1.50 6.58 -7.03
CA ALA A 72 0.59 7.38 -6.21
C ALA A 72 1.28 7.74 -4.89
N THR A 73 1.36 9.04 -4.59
CA THR A 73 1.97 9.54 -3.34
C THR A 73 0.97 9.66 -2.21
N GLY A 74 -0.34 9.53 -2.49
CA GLY A 74 -1.40 9.83 -1.53
C GLY A 74 -1.59 11.32 -1.25
N LEU A 75 -0.80 12.20 -1.88
CA LEU A 75 -0.80 13.64 -1.64
C LEU A 75 -1.79 14.42 -2.54
N GLY A 76 -2.61 13.71 -3.31
CA GLY A 76 -3.53 14.31 -4.27
C GLY A 76 -4.72 14.98 -3.58
N SER A 77 -5.34 15.93 -4.28
CA SER A 77 -6.61 16.53 -3.88
C SER A 77 -7.72 15.48 -3.84
N LEU A 78 -8.48 15.49 -2.75
CA LEU A 78 -9.67 14.66 -2.60
C LEU A 78 -10.75 15.11 -3.58
N GLU A 79 -10.87 16.42 -3.83
CA GLU A 79 -11.84 16.97 -4.77
C GLU A 79 -11.53 16.57 -6.22
N LEU A 80 -10.27 16.66 -6.65
CA LEU A 80 -9.88 16.20 -7.99
C LEU A 80 -10.11 14.69 -8.17
N SER A 81 -9.99 13.91 -7.09
CA SER A 81 -10.24 12.46 -7.12
C SER A 81 -11.72 12.12 -7.31
N ARG A 82 -12.63 13.02 -6.91
CA ARG A 82 -14.08 12.88 -7.16
C ARG A 82 -14.47 13.20 -8.60
N GLY A 83 -13.70 14.04 -9.27
CA GLY A 83 -14.04 14.52 -10.61
C GLY A 83 -15.32 15.35 -10.59
N ASP A 84 -16.30 14.95 -11.39
CA ASP A 84 -17.61 15.60 -11.50
C ASP A 84 -18.70 15.00 -10.60
N ALA A 85 -18.35 13.99 -9.79
CA ALA A 85 -19.29 13.27 -8.94
C ALA A 85 -19.14 13.64 -7.46
N HIS A 86 -20.20 14.20 -6.85
CA HIS A 86 -20.22 14.55 -5.43
C HIS A 86 -21.24 13.71 -4.66
N VAL A 87 -20.91 13.43 -3.40
CA VAL A 87 -21.79 12.71 -2.48
C VAL A 87 -22.50 13.72 -1.60
N ALA A 88 -23.83 13.60 -1.50
CA ALA A 88 -24.61 14.31 -0.50
C ALA A 88 -24.65 13.48 0.78
N THR A 89 -24.32 14.10 1.91
CA THR A 89 -24.43 13.53 3.25
C THR A 89 -25.35 14.41 4.09
N ASP A 90 -25.52 14.08 5.38
CA ASP A 90 -26.34 14.85 6.31
C ASP A 90 -25.85 16.29 6.52
N CYS A 91 -24.59 16.60 6.18
CA CYS A 91 -24.04 17.96 6.22
C CYS A 91 -24.10 18.69 4.87
N GLY A 92 -24.72 18.09 3.85
CA GLY A 92 -24.88 18.67 2.53
C GLY A 92 -24.00 18.02 1.47
N LEU A 93 -23.83 18.71 0.35
CA LEU A 93 -23.00 18.25 -0.75
C LEU A 93 -21.51 18.37 -0.36
N ILE A 94 -20.79 17.27 -0.35
CA ILE A 94 -19.35 17.27 -0.06
C ILE A 94 -18.61 17.81 -1.29
N VAL A 95 -18.03 19.00 -1.18
CA VAL A 95 -17.24 19.66 -2.23
C VAL A 95 -15.94 20.19 -1.60
N GLY A 96 -14.84 20.07 -2.35
CA GLY A 96 -13.52 20.52 -1.91
C GLY A 96 -12.80 19.47 -1.05
N GLU A 97 -11.80 19.92 -0.32
CA GLU A 97 -10.98 19.09 0.57
C GLU A 97 -11.74 18.81 1.88
N VAL A 98 -12.83 18.04 1.78
CA VAL A 98 -13.70 17.66 2.90
C VAL A 98 -14.01 16.18 2.77
N ASP A 99 -13.94 15.42 3.86
CA ASP A 99 -14.26 13.98 3.86
C ASP A 99 -15.77 13.69 4.02
N VAL A 100 -16.14 12.40 4.03
CA VAL A 100 -17.55 11.98 4.19
C VAL A 100 -18.13 12.31 5.58
N MET A 101 -17.26 12.54 6.57
CA MET A 101 -17.61 12.95 7.93
C MET A 101 -17.66 14.47 8.08
N CYS A 102 -17.63 15.20 6.95
CA CYS A 102 -17.72 16.65 6.89
C CYS A 102 -16.52 17.36 7.55
N GLN A 103 -15.38 16.66 7.67
CA GLN A 103 -14.16 17.21 8.23
C GLN A 103 -13.23 17.70 7.11
N PRO A 104 -12.48 18.79 7.32
CA PRO A 104 -11.43 19.18 6.39
C PRO A 104 -10.46 18.03 6.14
N TRP A 105 -10.18 17.75 4.88
CA TRP A 105 -9.15 16.81 4.47
C TRP A 105 -7.79 17.50 4.62
N ASP A 106 -7.04 17.07 5.63
CA ASP A 106 -5.65 17.46 5.85
C ASP A 106 -4.75 16.32 5.39
N VAL A 107 -4.17 16.51 4.21
CA VAL A 107 -3.29 15.52 3.60
C VAL A 107 -2.01 15.32 4.43
N ASP A 108 -1.47 16.39 5.02
CA ASP A 108 -0.26 16.32 5.84
C ASP A 108 -0.53 15.56 7.14
N ALA A 109 -1.70 15.74 7.75
CA ALA A 109 -2.15 14.92 8.87
C ALA A 109 -2.39 13.47 8.49
N PHE A 110 -2.84 13.19 7.25
CA PHE A 110 -3.07 11.82 6.78
C PHE A 110 -1.76 11.05 6.55
N VAL A 111 -0.77 11.64 5.86
CA VAL A 111 0.55 11.00 5.63
C VAL A 111 1.52 11.14 6.81
N GLY A 112 1.39 12.17 7.64
CA GLY A 112 2.29 12.48 8.76
C GLY A 112 1.73 12.18 10.15
N GLY A 113 0.47 11.75 10.25
CA GLY A 113 -0.26 11.59 11.50
C GLY A 113 0.36 10.59 12.48
N THR A 114 0.04 10.79 13.76
CA THR A 114 0.31 9.79 14.80
C THR A 114 -0.90 8.89 14.97
N TRP A 115 -0.73 7.60 14.79
CA TRP A 115 -1.77 6.60 14.98
C TRP A 115 -1.50 5.76 16.23
N THR A 116 -2.54 5.50 17.01
CA THR A 116 -2.46 4.70 18.24
C THR A 116 -3.59 3.67 18.30
N GLY A 117 -3.29 2.39 18.09
CA GLY A 117 -4.22 1.28 18.31
C GLY A 117 -5.24 0.99 17.20
N GLY A 118 -5.54 -0.30 16.99
CA GLY A 118 -6.54 -0.79 16.01
C GLY A 118 -6.09 -2.04 15.25
N THR A 119 -6.92 -2.56 14.34
CA THR A 119 -6.58 -3.68 13.45
C THR A 119 -6.73 -3.27 11.98
N TRP A 120 -5.70 -3.52 11.17
CA TRP A 120 -5.67 -3.20 9.75
C TRP A 120 -5.39 -4.44 8.90
N THR A 121 -6.04 -4.49 7.73
CA THR A 121 -5.85 -5.57 6.75
C THR A 121 -5.63 -4.96 5.37
N GLY A 122 -4.42 -5.02 4.81
CA GLY A 122 -4.07 -4.38 3.54
C GLY A 122 -3.81 -2.87 3.65
N GLY A 123 -3.13 -2.30 2.66
CA GLY A 123 -2.86 -0.86 2.54
C GLY A 123 -1.42 -0.52 2.14
N THR A 124 -1.17 0.75 1.82
CA THR A 124 0.16 1.34 1.67
C THR A 124 0.29 2.49 2.64
N TRP A 125 1.30 2.46 3.52
CA TRP A 125 1.56 3.47 4.52
C TRP A 125 2.93 4.11 4.28
N THR A 126 2.95 5.43 4.27
CA THR A 126 4.16 6.23 4.02
C THR A 126 4.32 7.26 5.13
N GLY A 127 5.38 7.18 5.92
CA GLY A 127 5.63 8.14 7.00
C GLY A 127 4.74 7.96 8.25
N GLY A 128 4.73 8.96 9.14
CA GLY A 128 3.93 8.99 10.36
C GLY A 128 4.55 8.29 11.58
N THR A 129 3.88 8.40 12.74
CA THR A 129 4.23 7.67 13.97
C THR A 129 3.11 6.70 14.32
N TRP A 130 3.42 5.42 14.52
CA TRP A 130 2.43 4.36 14.69
C TRP A 130 2.71 3.62 15.99
N THR A 131 1.71 3.49 16.85
CA THR A 131 1.90 3.03 18.23
C THR A 131 0.85 1.98 18.62
N GLY A 132 1.24 0.71 18.70
CA GLY A 132 0.35 -0.40 19.10
C GLY A 132 -0.75 -0.72 18.09
N GLY A 133 -1.05 -1.99 17.81
CA GLY A 133 -2.08 -2.41 16.85
C GLY A 133 -1.84 -3.81 16.27
N THR A 134 -2.70 -4.26 15.37
CA THR A 134 -2.52 -5.48 14.56
C THR A 134 -2.61 -5.13 13.08
N TRP A 135 -1.61 -5.47 12.27
CA TRP A 135 -1.59 -5.20 10.84
C TRP A 135 -1.36 -6.49 10.07
N THR A 136 -2.11 -6.68 9.00
CA THR A 136 -2.14 -7.93 8.23
C THR A 136 -2.14 -7.59 6.74
N GLY A 137 -1.10 -7.88 5.97
CA GLY A 137 -1.06 -7.48 4.56
C GLY A 137 -0.78 -5.98 4.37
N GLY A 138 0.22 -5.62 3.56
CA GLY A 138 0.37 -4.28 2.99
C GLY A 138 1.83 -3.81 2.81
N THR A 139 2.02 -2.54 2.46
CA THR A 139 3.33 -1.97 2.13
C THR A 139 3.65 -0.77 3.03
N TRP A 140 4.77 -0.80 3.75
CA TRP A 140 5.17 0.26 4.67
C TRP A 140 6.46 0.93 4.21
N THR A 141 6.47 2.25 4.20
CA THR A 141 7.54 3.05 3.60
C THR A 141 7.89 4.24 4.49
N GLY A 142 8.98 4.16 5.24
CA GLY A 142 9.34 5.20 6.23
C GLY A 142 8.35 5.33 7.41
N GLY A 143 8.65 6.19 8.36
CA GLY A 143 7.87 6.41 9.59
C GLY A 143 8.50 5.81 10.86
N THR A 144 7.90 6.10 12.02
CA THR A 144 8.31 5.58 13.33
C THR A 144 7.24 4.63 13.86
N TRP A 145 7.58 3.38 14.14
CA TRP A 145 6.65 2.34 14.57
C TRP A 145 7.03 1.85 15.96
N THR A 146 6.09 1.83 16.90
CA THR A 146 6.33 1.50 18.30
C THR A 146 5.28 0.53 18.83
N GLY A 147 5.62 -0.75 18.96
CA GLY A 147 4.74 -1.79 19.49
C GLY A 147 3.57 -2.20 18.56
N GLY A 148 3.13 -3.46 18.70
CA GLY A 148 2.01 -4.08 17.98
C GLY A 148 2.38 -5.38 17.23
N THR A 149 1.48 -5.90 16.39
CA THR A 149 1.60 -7.21 15.71
C THR A 149 1.44 -7.06 14.21
N TRP A 150 2.48 -7.37 13.41
CA TRP A 150 2.45 -7.29 11.95
C TRP A 150 2.53 -8.69 11.34
N THR A 151 1.67 -8.96 10.36
CA THR A 151 1.57 -10.26 9.70
C THR A 151 1.56 -10.09 8.19
N GLY A 152 2.60 -10.53 7.50
CA GLY A 152 2.69 -10.56 6.03
C GLY A 152 2.59 -9.19 5.35
N GLY A 153 3.71 -8.61 4.91
CA GLY A 153 3.70 -7.52 3.93
C GLY A 153 5.12 -7.06 3.57
N THR A 154 5.24 -5.89 2.93
CA THR A 154 6.51 -5.38 2.39
C THR A 154 6.93 -4.11 3.10
N TRP A 155 8.17 -4.05 3.60
CA TRP A 155 8.65 -2.91 4.38
C TRP A 155 9.89 -2.27 3.75
N THR A 156 9.93 -0.94 3.71
CA THR A 156 11.02 -0.16 3.13
C THR A 156 11.36 1.05 4.00
N GLY A 157 12.48 0.98 4.73
CA GLY A 157 12.94 2.05 5.64
C GLY A 157 12.04 2.30 6.86
N GLY A 158 12.45 3.21 7.74
CA GLY A 158 11.72 3.61 8.96
C GLY A 158 12.39 3.17 10.27
N THR A 159 11.94 3.74 11.39
CA THR A 159 12.44 3.46 12.75
C THR A 159 11.43 2.57 13.47
N TRP A 160 11.88 1.43 14.02
CA TRP A 160 10.99 0.46 14.69
C TRP A 160 11.44 0.24 16.14
N THR A 161 10.50 0.31 17.09
CA THR A 161 10.76 0.15 18.52
C THR A 161 9.75 -0.80 19.15
N GLY A 162 10.14 -2.07 19.32
CA GLY A 162 9.26 -3.11 19.89
C GLY A 162 8.13 -3.56 18.96
N GLY A 163 7.73 -4.82 19.06
CA GLY A 163 6.76 -5.41 18.14
C GLY A 163 6.81 -6.93 18.00
N THR A 164 5.80 -7.52 17.37
CA THR A 164 5.77 -8.92 16.94
C THR A 164 5.55 -9.00 15.44
N TRP A 165 6.42 -9.67 14.69
CA TRP A 165 6.34 -9.79 13.22
C TRP A 165 6.20 -11.25 12.81
N THR A 166 5.29 -11.52 11.86
CA THR A 166 5.03 -12.87 11.34
C THR A 166 4.88 -12.87 9.82
N GLY A 167 5.92 -13.32 9.11
CA GLY A 167 5.95 -13.37 7.63
C GLY A 167 6.01 -12.00 6.95
N GLY A 168 6.55 -11.92 5.71
CA GLY A 168 6.72 -10.68 4.92
C GLY A 168 8.17 -10.44 4.45
N THR A 169 8.42 -9.34 3.74
CA THR A 169 9.70 -9.02 3.05
C THR A 169 10.19 -7.60 3.34
N TRP A 170 11.48 -7.45 3.65
CA TRP A 170 12.12 -6.14 3.89
C TRP A 170 13.03 -5.75 2.70
N THR A 171 12.98 -4.49 2.28
CA THR A 171 13.82 -3.92 1.21
C THR A 171 14.39 -2.56 1.63
N GLY A 172 15.72 -2.38 1.68
CA GLY A 172 16.37 -1.10 2.02
C GLY A 172 17.31 -1.14 3.25
N ALA A 173 18.04 -0.04 3.50
CA ALA A 173 19.01 0.09 4.60
C ALA A 173 18.35 0.53 5.92
N TRP A 174 18.74 -0.10 7.04
CA TRP A 174 18.29 0.25 8.39
C TRP A 174 19.32 1.15 9.07
N THR A 175 18.90 2.29 9.61
CA THR A 175 19.74 3.10 10.48
C THR A 175 19.41 2.80 11.94
N GLU A 176 20.39 2.26 12.67
CA GLU A 176 20.31 2.11 14.12
C GLU A 176 20.32 3.48 14.80
N VAL A 177 19.38 3.71 15.71
CA VAL A 177 19.51 4.79 16.70
C VAL A 177 20.31 4.23 17.87
N SER A 178 21.63 4.36 17.82
CA SER A 178 22.50 4.05 18.95
C SER A 178 22.40 5.15 20.00
N ALA A 179 21.54 4.95 21.01
CA ALA A 179 21.73 5.65 22.28
C ALA A 179 22.92 4.98 22.97
N ARG A 180 24.06 5.68 23.08
CA ARG A 180 25.18 5.25 23.95
C ARG A 180 24.83 5.57 25.40
N PRO A 181 24.84 4.59 26.32
CA PRO A 181 24.91 4.91 27.74
C PRO A 181 26.21 4.37 28.31
N ASP A 182 26.84 5.27 29.05
CA ASP A 182 28.05 5.09 29.83
C ASP A 182 28.02 3.81 30.69
N HIS A 183 29.21 3.20 30.79
CA HIS A 183 29.54 1.90 31.34
C HIS A 183 29.42 1.82 32.88
N ARG A 184 28.26 2.04 33.50
CA ARG A 184 28.09 1.64 34.92
C ARG A 184 26.69 1.09 35.20
N ARG A 185 26.63 -0.25 35.12
CA ARG A 185 25.56 -1.14 35.63
C ARG A 185 24.26 -1.16 34.81
N GLY A 186 24.14 -2.23 34.01
CA GLY A 186 22.93 -3.07 34.05
C GLY A 186 21.89 -2.85 32.96
N ARG A 187 22.20 -3.34 31.74
CA ARG A 187 21.27 -3.76 30.68
C ARG A 187 20.55 -2.64 29.91
N ILE A 188 21.16 -2.23 28.81
CA ILE A 188 20.43 -1.72 27.65
C ILE A 188 20.18 -2.92 26.74
N GLN A 189 18.93 -3.36 26.69
CA GLN A 189 18.46 -4.27 25.66
C GLN A 189 17.86 -3.43 24.55
N THR A 190 18.69 -2.91 23.64
CA THR A 190 18.20 -2.61 22.29
C THR A 190 18.12 -3.95 21.57
N GLN A 191 16.96 -4.61 21.67
CA GLN A 191 16.67 -5.77 20.83
C GLN A 191 16.44 -5.26 19.42
N THR A 192 17.41 -5.51 18.54
CA THR A 192 17.25 -5.44 17.10
C THR A 192 16.21 -6.48 16.67
N ALA A 193 15.21 -6.06 15.89
CA ALA A 193 14.23 -6.99 15.32
C ALA A 193 14.91 -7.80 14.22
N PHE A 194 14.95 -9.12 14.38
CA PHE A 194 15.52 -10.04 13.39
C PHE A 194 14.43 -10.97 12.84
N TRP A 195 14.59 -11.40 11.59
CA TRP A 195 13.76 -12.44 10.99
C TRP A 195 14.45 -13.80 11.20
N GLY A 196 13.83 -14.73 11.94
CA GLY A 196 14.38 -16.08 12.18
C GLY A 196 15.41 -16.20 13.32
N ASP A 197 16.16 -17.30 13.35
CA ASP A 197 17.12 -17.63 14.42
C ASP A 197 18.17 -16.52 14.61
N HIS A 198 18.28 -16.06 15.86
CA HIS A 198 19.19 -15.01 16.32
C HIS A 198 20.61 -15.16 15.72
N PRO A 199 21.21 -14.12 15.10
CA PRO A 199 22.58 -14.17 14.62
C PRO A 199 23.52 -14.55 15.76
N LYS A 200 24.42 -15.51 15.51
CA LYS A 200 25.46 -15.86 16.48
C LYS A 200 26.38 -14.65 16.67
N ARG A 201 26.67 -14.32 17.94
CA ARG A 201 27.54 -13.21 18.34
C ARG A 201 28.82 -13.18 17.50
N GLY A 202 29.10 -12.05 16.85
CA GLY A 202 30.33 -11.81 16.08
C GLY A 202 30.27 -12.17 14.59
N ARG A 203 29.09 -12.38 14.01
CA ARG A 203 28.91 -12.46 12.55
C ARG A 203 28.24 -11.20 12.01
N PRO A 204 28.89 -10.43 11.13
CA PRO A 204 28.30 -9.22 10.57
C PRO A 204 27.10 -9.56 9.69
N VAL A 205 26.02 -8.79 9.83
CA VAL A 205 24.82 -8.91 9.00
C VAL A 205 24.95 -7.99 7.78
N ALA A 206 24.34 -8.36 6.65
CA ALA A 206 24.35 -7.53 5.44
C ALA A 206 23.78 -6.14 5.74
N GLY A 207 24.62 -5.11 5.66
CA GLY A 207 24.27 -3.71 5.98
C GLY A 207 24.82 -3.18 7.30
N GLU A 208 25.45 -4.01 8.13
CA GLU A 208 26.10 -3.59 9.38
C GLU A 208 27.47 -2.95 9.06
N SER A 209 27.60 -1.62 9.22
CA SER A 209 28.91 -0.99 9.22
C SER A 209 29.51 -1.14 10.62
N THR A 210 30.39 -2.12 10.82
CA THR A 210 31.22 -2.16 12.03
C THR A 210 32.21 -1.01 11.93
N ALA A 211 31.95 0.10 12.64
CA ALA A 211 32.97 1.11 12.87
C ALA A 211 34.11 0.46 13.69
N PRO A 212 35.39 0.68 13.35
CA PRO A 212 36.53 0.15 14.10
C PRO A 212 36.60 0.71 15.53
#